data_AF-A0A820HM38-F1
#
_entry.id   AF-A0A820HM38-F1
#
_cell.length_a   1.000
_cell.length_b   1.000
_cell.length_c   1.000
_cell.angle_alpha   90.00
_cell.angle_beta   90.00
_cell.angle_gamma   90.00
#
_symmetry.space_group_name_H-M   'P 1'
#
loop_
_entity.id
_entity.type
_entity.pdbx_description
1 polymer ?
#
loop_
_entity_poly.entity_id
_entity_poly.type
_entity_poly.pdbx_seq_one_letter_code
_entity_poly.pdbx_strand_id
1 'polypeptide(L)'
;MAYMTNDEFIYFIKITDDSNEKYYMKSTIDEQNHTILIHLTNFKSSWVGVLDQEQVRILAKKFPTESNDSFYSHTQRAFSKGNNTNVDGKTYAFSCKKLDKNRLE
;
A
#
# COMPACT_ATOMS: atom_id res chain seq x y z
N MET A 1 -14.09 -3.48 2.98
CA MET A 1 -14.56 -4.88 2.90
C MET A 1 -13.49 -5.65 2.16
N ALA A 2 -12.87 -6.63 2.80
CA ALA A 2 -11.84 -7.47 2.18
C ALA A 2 -12.49 -8.76 1.69
N TYR A 3 -12.13 -9.23 0.50
CA TYR A 3 -12.55 -10.52 -0.02
C TYR A 3 -11.31 -11.36 -0.32
N MET A 4 -11.37 -12.64 -0.01
CA MET A 4 -10.34 -13.63 -0.35
C MET A 4 -10.74 -14.36 -1.63
N THR A 5 -9.82 -14.43 -2.57
CA THR A 5 -9.85 -15.39 -3.67
C THR A 5 -8.43 -15.90 -3.81
N ASN A 6 -8.20 -17.20 -3.58
CA ASN A 6 -6.91 -17.91 -3.70
C ASN A 6 -5.67 -17.05 -3.36
N ASP A 7 -5.29 -17.03 -2.07
CA ASP A 7 -4.10 -16.37 -1.53
C ASP A 7 -3.95 -14.84 -1.81
N GLU A 8 -4.92 -14.23 -2.47
CA GLU A 8 -4.91 -12.79 -2.76
C GLU A 8 -5.86 -12.03 -1.83
N PHE A 9 -5.29 -11.05 -1.14
CA PHE A 9 -6.08 -10.10 -0.36
C PHE A 9 -6.36 -8.84 -1.16
N ILE A 10 -7.63 -8.48 -1.32
CA ILE A 10 -8.06 -7.26 -2.02
C ILE A 10 -8.60 -6.26 -1.01
N TYR A 11 -7.97 -5.10 -0.91
CA TYR A 11 -8.37 -4.04 0.05
C TYR A 11 -8.71 -2.74 -0.64
N PHE A 12 -9.84 -2.13 -0.30
CA PHE A 12 -10.24 -0.82 -0.83
C PHE A 12 -10.01 0.29 0.20
N ILE A 13 -9.10 1.21 -0.09
CA ILE A 13 -8.78 2.33 0.81
C ILE A 13 -9.10 3.66 0.15
N LYS A 14 -9.86 4.50 0.87
CA LYS A 14 -10.12 5.88 0.46
C LYS A 14 -8.97 6.78 0.92
N ILE A 15 -8.30 7.41 -0.05
CA ILE A 15 -7.23 8.38 0.18
C ILE A 15 -7.72 9.73 -0.32
N THR A 16 -7.48 10.77 0.45
CA THR A 16 -7.72 12.15 0.03
C THR A 16 -6.35 12.80 -0.15
N ASP A 17 -6.07 13.34 -1.34
CA ASP A 17 -4.83 14.10 -1.55
C ASP A 17 -4.99 15.58 -1.14
N ASP A 18 -3.91 16.35 -1.26
CA ASP A 18 -3.88 17.79 -0.95
C ASP A 18 -4.91 18.60 -1.79
N SER A 19 -5.43 18.04 -2.88
CA SER A 19 -6.45 18.65 -3.75
C SER A 19 -7.89 18.24 -3.42
N ASN A 20 -8.10 17.50 -2.31
CA ASN A 20 -9.37 16.88 -1.94
C ASN A 20 -9.90 15.84 -2.95
N GLU A 21 -9.05 15.34 -3.85
CA GLU A 21 -9.44 14.28 -4.78
C GLU A 21 -9.48 12.94 -4.03
N LYS A 22 -10.52 12.14 -4.31
CA LYS A 22 -10.72 10.83 -3.69
C LYS A 22 -10.09 9.75 -4.55
N TYR A 23 -9.21 8.98 -3.96
CA TYR A 23 -8.60 7.81 -4.57
C TYR A 23 -9.07 6.54 -3.87
N TYR A 24 -9.13 5.48 -4.65
CA TYR A 24 -9.42 4.13 -4.23
C TYR A 24 -8.18 3.30 -4.52
N MET A 25 -7.58 2.75 -3.47
CA MET A 25 -6.47 1.84 -3.60
C MET A 25 -6.96 0.40 -3.47
N LYS A 26 -6.54 -0.48 -4.38
CA LYS A 26 -6.57 -1.94 -4.30
C LYS A 26 -5.14 -2.44 -4.10
N SER A 27 -4.84 -3.07 -2.97
CA SER A 27 -3.56 -3.77 -2.78
C SER A 27 -3.77 -5.28 -2.89
N THR A 28 -2.75 -6.01 -3.32
CA THR A 28 -2.67 -7.47 -3.34
C THR A 28 -1.27 -7.90 -2.91
N ILE A 29 -1.20 -8.82 -1.96
CA ILE A 29 0.07 -9.30 -1.38
C ILE A 29 0.18 -10.78 -1.70
N ASP A 30 1.26 -11.16 -2.35
CA ASP A 30 1.67 -12.53 -2.59
C ASP A 30 2.76 -12.87 -1.57
N GLU A 31 2.40 -13.66 -0.56
CA GLU A 31 3.31 -14.07 0.52
C GLU A 31 4.37 -15.07 0.03
N GLN A 32 4.06 -15.89 -0.97
CA GLN A 32 5.00 -16.89 -1.48
C GLN A 32 6.16 -16.19 -2.20
N ASN A 33 5.81 -15.29 -3.13
CA ASN A 33 6.79 -14.57 -3.93
C ASN A 33 7.29 -13.29 -3.27
N HIS A 34 6.78 -12.96 -2.07
CA HIS A 34 7.08 -11.70 -1.38
C HIS A 34 6.94 -10.53 -2.35
N THR A 35 5.75 -10.40 -2.95
CA THR A 35 5.44 -9.35 -3.91
C THR A 35 4.20 -8.59 -3.47
N ILE A 36 4.21 -7.27 -3.66
CA ILE A 36 3.08 -6.41 -3.33
C ILE A 36 2.67 -5.64 -4.58
N LEU A 37 1.46 -5.91 -5.06
CA LEU A 37 0.81 -5.15 -6.11
C LEU A 37 -0.06 -4.06 -5.47
N ILE A 38 0.09 -2.83 -5.94
CA ILE A 38 -0.71 -1.69 -5.49
C ILE A 38 -1.33 -1.04 -6.73
N HIS A 39 -2.66 -1.01 -6.75
CA HIS A 39 -3.46 -0.36 -7.77
C HIS A 39 -4.16 0.85 -7.15
N LEU A 40 -4.01 2.02 -7.73
CA LEU A 40 -4.65 3.26 -7.28
C LEU A 40 -5.51 3.82 -8.41
N THR A 41 -6.70 4.32 -8.10
CA THR A 41 -7.57 4.96 -9.10
C THR A 41 -8.43 6.06 -8.49
N ASN A 42 -8.74 7.09 -9.27
CA ASN A 42 -9.73 8.13 -8.97
C ASN A 42 -10.91 8.08 -9.97
N PHE A 43 -11.13 6.93 -10.63
CA PHE A 43 -12.06 6.70 -11.76
C PHE A 43 -11.78 7.48 -13.05
N LYS A 44 -10.91 8.50 -13.04
CA LYS A 44 -10.44 9.22 -14.24
C LYS A 44 -9.10 8.70 -14.74
N SER A 45 -8.30 8.18 -13.83
CA SER A 45 -6.94 7.72 -14.06
C SER A 45 -6.64 6.55 -13.13
N SER A 46 -5.63 5.79 -13.51
CA SER A 46 -5.23 4.61 -12.78
C SER A 46 -3.70 4.47 -12.79
N TRP A 47 -3.17 4.02 -11.66
CA TRP A 47 -1.75 3.77 -11.45
C TRP A 47 -1.57 2.38 -10.87
N VAL A 48 -0.56 1.68 -11.35
CA VAL A 48 -0.18 0.36 -10.84
C VAL A 48 1.28 0.40 -10.46
N GLY A 49 1.57 0.00 -9.23
CA GLY A 49 2.92 -0.22 -8.73
C GLY A 49 3.09 -1.68 -8.33
N VAL A 50 4.25 -2.23 -8.63
CA VAL A 50 4.67 -3.57 -8.20
C VAL A 50 5.92 -3.39 -7.34
N LEU A 51 5.88 -3.92 -6.12
CA LEU A 51 7.05 -4.06 -5.27
C LEU A 51 7.45 -5.53 -5.27
N ASP A 52 8.57 -5.84 -5.90
CA ASP A 52 9.16 -7.17 -5.86
C ASP A 52 9.87 -7.43 -4.51
N GLN A 53 10.34 -8.66 -4.33
CA GLN A 53 11.01 -9.08 -3.10
C GLN A 53 12.24 -8.22 -2.78
N GLU A 54 13.00 -7.78 -3.77
CA GLU A 54 14.21 -6.98 -3.55
C GLU A 54 13.84 -5.56 -3.08
N GLN A 55 12.88 -4.93 -3.73
CA GLN A 55 12.36 -3.61 -3.34
C GLN A 55 11.77 -3.64 -1.93
N VAL A 56 11.02 -4.69 -1.59
CA VAL A 56 10.49 -4.84 -0.23
C VAL A 56 11.61 -5.03 0.79
N ARG A 57 12.65 -5.81 0.50
CA ARG A 57 13.84 -5.92 1.37
C ARG A 57 14.57 -4.59 1.54
N ILE A 58 14.72 -3.81 0.47
CA ILE A 58 15.33 -2.47 0.51
C ILE A 58 14.51 -1.54 1.38
N LEU A 59 13.17 -1.59 1.27
CA LEU A 59 12.27 -0.79 2.10
C LEU A 59 12.33 -1.21 3.57
N ALA A 60 12.27 -2.51 3.87
CA ALA A 60 12.34 -3.03 5.23
C ALA A 60 13.62 -2.58 5.95
N LYS A 61 14.78 -2.57 5.27
CA LYS A 61 16.05 -2.07 5.83
C LYS A 61 16.03 -0.59 6.24
N LYS A 62 15.14 0.22 5.68
CA LYS A 62 14.97 1.63 6.08
C LYS A 62 14.27 1.78 7.43
N PHE A 63 13.66 0.72 7.95
CA PHE A 63 12.99 0.66 9.23
C PHE A 63 13.77 -0.25 10.19
N PRO A 64 14.75 0.31 10.94
CA PRO A 64 15.77 -0.47 11.65
C PRO A 64 15.24 -1.40 12.77
N THR A 65 13.96 -1.32 13.10
CA THR A 65 13.32 -2.12 14.16
C THR A 65 12.51 -3.31 13.62
N GLU A 66 12.44 -3.53 12.30
CA GLU A 66 11.58 -4.56 11.71
C GLU A 66 12.40 -5.61 10.95
N SER A 67 12.18 -6.89 11.25
CA SER A 67 12.58 -7.97 10.34
C SER A 67 11.77 -7.88 9.05
N ASN A 68 12.24 -8.49 7.96
CA ASN A 68 11.49 -8.52 6.69
C ASN A 68 10.06 -9.06 6.88
N ASP A 69 9.90 -10.11 7.71
CA ASP A 69 8.59 -10.73 7.99
C ASP A 69 7.69 -9.80 8.83
N SER A 70 8.28 -9.04 9.76
CA SER A 70 7.56 -8.02 10.52
C SER A 70 7.08 -6.89 9.62
N PHE A 71 7.92 -6.45 8.68
CA PHE A 71 7.56 -5.42 7.71
C PHE A 71 6.42 -5.88 6.80
N TYR A 72 6.49 -7.12 6.31
CA TYR A 72 5.41 -7.76 5.55
C TYR A 72 4.10 -7.78 6.33
N SER A 73 4.15 -8.28 7.56
CA SER A 73 2.98 -8.38 8.44
C SER A 73 2.38 -7.02 8.79
N HIS A 74 3.20 -5.97 8.94
CA HIS A 74 2.70 -4.61 9.14
C HIS A 74 2.08 -4.03 7.87
N THR A 75 2.70 -4.27 6.71
CA THR A 75 2.21 -3.78 5.42
C THR A 75 0.84 -4.40 5.09
N GLN A 76 0.69 -5.70 5.32
CA GLN A 76 -0.59 -6.41 5.21
C GLN A 76 -1.64 -5.86 6.19
N ARG A 77 -1.27 -5.62 7.44
CA ARG A 77 -2.17 -5.01 8.44
C ARG A 77 -2.61 -3.60 8.03
N ALA A 78 -1.69 -2.78 7.54
CA ALA A 78 -1.97 -1.42 7.08
C ALA A 78 -2.97 -1.43 5.91
N PHE A 79 -2.71 -2.26 4.89
CA PHE A 79 -3.60 -2.34 3.73
C PHE A 79 -4.96 -2.96 4.08
N SER A 80 -5.00 -3.94 5.00
CA SER A 80 -6.23 -4.64 5.37
C SER A 80 -7.24 -3.84 6.18
N LYS A 81 -6.75 -2.98 7.05
CA LYS A 81 -7.59 -2.26 8.00
C LYS A 81 -8.03 -0.90 7.45
N GLY A 82 -7.27 -0.31 6.53
CA GLY A 82 -7.64 0.91 5.84
C GLY A 82 -7.13 2.18 6.51
N ASN A 83 -7.26 3.29 5.79
CA ASN A 83 -6.79 4.61 6.21
C ASN A 83 -7.42 5.07 7.52
N ASN A 84 -6.64 5.64 8.42
CA ASN A 84 -7.01 6.11 9.76
C ASN A 84 -7.57 5.02 10.68
N THR A 85 -7.18 3.76 10.47
CA THR A 85 -7.58 2.67 11.36
C THR A 85 -6.50 2.42 12.41
N ASN A 86 -6.92 2.36 13.68
CA ASN A 86 -6.06 1.98 14.78
C ASN A 86 -5.94 0.45 14.83
N VAL A 87 -4.71 -0.05 14.72
CA VAL A 87 -4.35 -1.47 14.79
C VAL A 87 -3.22 -1.57 15.80
N ASP A 88 -3.45 -2.29 16.89
CA ASP A 88 -2.45 -2.53 17.94
C ASP A 88 -1.80 -1.23 18.49
N GLY A 89 -2.59 -0.15 18.58
CA GLY A 89 -2.11 1.17 19.04
C GLY A 89 -1.44 2.02 17.97
N LYS A 90 -1.35 1.52 16.71
CA LYS A 90 -0.80 2.25 15.57
C LYS A 90 -1.92 2.68 14.62
N THR A 91 -1.96 3.97 14.27
CA THR A 91 -2.87 4.48 13.24
C THR A 91 -2.14 4.56 11.91
N TYR A 92 -2.63 3.85 10.89
CA TYR A 92 -2.07 3.92 9.54
C TYR A 92 -2.71 5.05 8.75
N ALA A 93 -1.90 5.95 8.21
CA ALA A 93 -2.34 7.01 7.31
C ALA A 93 -1.73 6.79 5.91
N PHE A 94 -2.57 6.79 4.88
CA PHE A 94 -2.15 6.72 3.49
C PHE A 94 -2.27 8.09 2.84
N SER A 95 -1.23 8.51 2.13
CA SER A 95 -1.23 9.70 1.28
C SER A 95 -0.70 9.35 -0.10
N CYS A 96 -1.26 10.00 -1.11
CA CYS A 96 -0.74 9.95 -2.47
C CYS A 96 -0.54 11.37 -2.97
N LYS A 97 0.57 11.62 -3.65
CA LYS A 97 0.87 12.91 -4.25
C LYS A 97 1.07 12.73 -5.74
N LYS A 98 0.33 13.50 -6.53
CA LYS A 98 0.59 13.61 -7.96
C LYS A 98 1.94 14.30 -8.14
N LEU A 99 2.91 13.58 -8.70
CA LEU A 99 4.19 14.18 -9.06
C LEU A 99 3.98 15.10 -10.26
N ASP A 100 4.48 16.32 -10.14
CA ASP A 100 4.46 17.28 -11.24
C ASP A 100 5.43 16.79 -12.33
N LYS A 101 5.00 16.81 -13.59
CA LYS A 101 5.79 16.28 -14.72
C LYS A 101 7.14 17.00 -14.85
N ASN A 102 7.22 18.24 -14.37
CA ASN A 102 8.42 19.09 -14.45
C ASN A 102 9.45 18.82 -13.32
N ARG A 103 9.24 17.82 -12.44
CA ARG A 103 10.18 17.44 -11.37
C ARG A 103 10.95 16.13 -11.63
N LEU A 104 10.75 15.51 -12.79
CA LEU A 104 11.38 14.25 -13.19
C LEU A 104 12.53 14.43 -14.21
N GLU A 105 12.94 15.68 -14.46
CA GLU A 105 14.15 16.04 -15.22
C GLU A 105 15.30 16.41 -14.28
#